data_AF-A0A5N5MV63-F1
#
_entry.id   AF-A0A5N5MV63-F1
#
_cell.length_a   1.000
_cell.length_b   1.000
_cell.length_c   1.000
_cell.angle_alpha   90.00
_cell.angle_beta   90.00
_cell.angle_gamma   90.00
#
_symmetry.space_group_name_H-M   'P 1'
#
loop_
_entity.id
_entity.type
_entity.pdbx_description
1 polymer ?
#
loop_
_entity_poly.entity_id
_entity_poly.type
_entity_poly.pdbx_seq_one_letter_code
_entity_poly.pdbx_strand_id
1 'polypeptide(L)'
;MDKPQQYHYSGGTPHQPPHPPPHPPHMAPRGDFPAAPPPESWDVYRQHQTPPVPHRHWPPFPPARPPPPHGSLHVYPSHLPFDPSRPPPGYFATSPAPTPSSPANPGHSEDPPRFHPPNRAYQSNMDNYHRGHFDQSGSFSNSAPPSYQSSFQSNNNISAHNYPVDHHKQSDPSQVPPDHSDRSSNKQHEDAWQRKQDEQWIHAFLQRRRKTAPSSVRHSPPKQSVSDFREKLYTAVKMLSELSEVCQTLKNNLENETVWTDSYSRAVELKSSLEESLKTLNDPDRVDMVKKKLALIKKKRARMRRKKAEREEEKQEQEARAAEKEAAIDKHQMKKIQEIEEKNREQELKLAADAVLSEVRRKQADAKRMLDILKALEKLRKLRKEAASRKGMFPEKESDEVFEGHLTRLRTLIRKRTAVYGAEEKALRVMLEGEQEEERKRDHEKRQKKEREKLLQRKREIDMMLFGAELPLDHPLQPYQEYYTQAERSLPALVQIRRDWDQFLVPVDHPDGSTIPQGWVLPEPPADDVWAIALEK
;
A
#
# COMPACT_ATOMS: atom_id res chain seq x y z
N MET A 1 59.50 58.89 -9.88
CA MET A 1 58.46 59.57 -9.08
C MET A 1 57.54 58.48 -8.50
N ASP A 2 56.41 58.86 -7.91
CA ASP A 2 55.24 57.99 -7.67
C ASP A 2 55.37 56.86 -6.64
N LYS A 3 55.56 57.32 -5.40
CA LYS A 3 54.80 56.97 -4.17
C LYS A 3 54.29 55.52 -3.99
N PRO A 4 54.68 54.82 -2.90
CA PRO A 4 53.99 53.61 -2.46
C PRO A 4 52.63 53.94 -1.80
N GLN A 5 51.65 53.02 -1.90
CA GLN A 5 50.40 53.09 -1.13
C GLN A 5 50.57 52.42 0.24
N GLN A 6 50.28 53.16 1.31
CA GLN A 6 50.17 52.60 2.67
C GLN A 6 48.73 52.12 2.92
N TYR A 7 48.56 50.88 3.34
CA TYR A 7 47.27 50.39 3.86
C TYR A 7 47.12 50.79 5.33
N HIS A 8 46.22 51.73 5.61
CA HIS A 8 45.84 52.08 6.98
C HIS A 8 44.89 51.03 7.57
N TYR A 9 45.32 50.39 8.65
CA TYR A 9 44.46 49.55 9.49
C TYR A 9 43.69 50.45 10.47
N SER A 10 42.40 50.67 10.23
CA SER A 10 41.51 51.39 11.15
C SER A 10 40.87 50.43 12.16
N GLY A 11 41.20 50.61 13.43
CA GLY A 11 40.63 49.79 14.52
C GLY A 11 39.14 50.03 14.72
N GLY A 12 38.40 48.96 15.03
CA GLY A 12 36.96 49.03 15.27
C GLY A 12 36.61 49.58 16.66
N THR A 13 35.57 50.42 16.72
CA THR A 13 34.92 50.84 17.97
C THR A 13 33.65 49.99 18.23
N PRO A 14 33.30 49.69 19.50
CA PRO A 14 32.15 48.85 19.81
C PRO A 14 30.83 49.61 19.68
N HIS A 15 29.86 49.05 18.95
CA HIS A 15 28.50 49.58 18.89
C HIS A 15 27.70 49.27 20.16
N GLN A 16 27.09 50.30 20.77
CA GLN A 16 25.99 50.13 21.72
C GLN A 16 24.68 49.80 20.98
N PRO A 17 23.74 49.04 21.59
CA PRO A 17 22.41 48.82 21.04
C PRO A 17 21.53 50.09 21.18
N PRO A 18 20.58 50.33 20.26
CA PRO A 18 19.72 51.51 20.28
C PRO A 18 18.60 51.43 21.34
N HIS A 19 18.24 52.58 21.92
CA HIS A 19 17.10 52.73 22.82
C HIS A 19 15.74 52.73 22.07
N PRO A 20 14.64 52.29 22.70
CA PRO A 20 13.30 52.39 22.14
C PRO A 20 12.74 53.83 22.19
N PRO A 21 11.82 54.20 21.28
CA PRO A 21 11.21 55.53 21.22
C PRO A 21 10.16 55.77 22.34
N PRO A 22 9.85 57.05 22.67
CA PRO A 22 8.97 57.41 23.79
C PRO A 22 7.47 57.26 23.49
N HIS A 23 6.68 57.04 24.54
CA HIS A 23 5.21 57.00 24.47
C HIS A 23 4.58 58.41 24.37
N PRO A 24 3.47 58.58 23.61
CA PRO A 24 2.64 59.79 23.65
C PRO A 24 1.76 59.84 24.92
N PRO A 25 1.30 61.04 25.35
CA PRO A 25 0.68 61.24 26.66
C PRO A 25 -0.82 60.93 26.76
N HIS A 26 -1.28 60.71 27.99
CA HIS A 26 -2.68 60.55 28.38
C HIS A 26 -3.53 61.82 28.16
N MET A 27 -4.72 61.65 27.58
CA MET A 27 -5.92 62.48 27.81
C MET A 27 -7.15 61.54 27.92
N ALA A 28 -8.24 62.01 28.50
CA ALA A 28 -9.39 61.20 28.97
C ALA A 28 -10.74 61.83 28.50
N PRO A 29 -11.93 61.40 28.97
CA PRO A 29 -12.34 60.14 29.62
C PRO A 29 -13.59 59.46 28.96
N ARG A 30 -13.97 58.28 29.47
CA ARG A 30 -15.32 57.65 29.52
C ARG A 30 -16.36 57.91 28.41
N GLY A 31 -16.82 56.82 27.79
CA GLY A 31 -18.19 56.65 27.30
C GLY A 31 -18.65 55.21 27.56
N ASP A 32 -19.87 55.02 28.08
CA ASP A 32 -20.31 53.73 28.65
C ASP A 32 -20.94 52.78 27.61
N PHE A 33 -20.55 51.50 27.64
CA PHE A 33 -21.29 50.36 27.07
C PHE A 33 -21.13 49.11 27.98
N PRO A 34 -22.08 48.16 27.96
CA PRO A 34 -22.29 47.23 29.08
C PRO A 34 -21.33 46.03 29.11
N ALA A 35 -21.26 45.39 30.29
CA ALA A 35 -20.35 44.29 30.58
C ALA A 35 -20.64 43.00 29.78
N ALA A 36 -19.57 42.35 29.33
CA ALA A 36 -19.57 40.92 29.01
C ALA A 36 -19.44 40.09 30.31
N PRO A 37 -19.95 38.84 30.36
CA PRO A 37 -19.81 37.97 31.52
C PRO A 37 -18.35 37.54 31.77
N PRO A 38 -17.99 37.14 33.00
CA PRO A 38 -16.64 36.70 33.34
C PRO A 38 -16.29 35.35 32.68
N PRO A 39 -14.99 35.06 32.43
CA PRO A 39 -14.56 33.78 31.90
C PRO A 39 -14.61 32.69 32.96
N GLU A 40 -15.41 31.64 32.72
CA GLU A 40 -15.33 30.40 33.49
C GLU A 40 -14.04 29.61 33.15
N SER A 41 -13.63 28.76 34.09
CA SER A 41 -12.33 28.07 34.10
C SER A 41 -12.16 27.05 32.97
N TRP A 42 -11.05 27.15 32.23
CA TRP A 42 -10.61 26.14 31.24
C TRP A 42 -9.32 25.40 31.66
N ASP A 43 -9.11 25.21 32.97
CA ASP A 43 -8.04 24.37 33.54
C ASP A 43 -8.35 22.86 33.45
N VAL A 44 -8.76 22.41 32.26
CA VAL A 44 -8.91 20.98 31.93
C VAL A 44 -8.39 20.71 30.52
N TYR A 45 -7.06 20.49 30.39
CA TYR A 45 -6.44 19.44 29.55
C TYR A 45 -4.89 19.56 29.50
N ARG A 46 -4.20 19.30 30.62
CA ARG A 46 -2.75 19.00 30.59
C ARG A 46 -2.26 18.08 31.73
N GLN A 47 -2.79 16.86 31.81
CA GLN A 47 -2.03 15.71 32.32
C GLN A 47 -2.73 14.38 32.01
N HIS A 48 -2.16 13.61 31.09
CA HIS A 48 -2.39 12.17 31.01
C HIS A 48 -1.04 11.46 31.12
N GLN A 49 -0.60 11.28 32.37
CA GLN A 49 0.35 10.21 32.69
C GLN A 49 -0.40 8.88 32.55
N THR A 50 0.29 7.82 32.10
CA THR A 50 -0.31 6.48 31.95
C THR A 50 -0.60 5.86 33.32
N PRO A 51 -1.86 5.51 33.66
CA PRO A 51 -2.15 4.81 34.91
C PRO A 51 -1.65 3.35 34.85
N PRO A 52 -1.26 2.75 35.99
CA PRO A 52 -0.84 1.35 36.04
C PRO A 52 -2.01 0.40 35.74
N VAL A 53 -1.71 -0.70 35.06
CA VAL A 53 -2.73 -1.70 34.66
C VAL A 53 -3.28 -2.43 35.90
N PRO A 54 -4.60 -2.45 36.13
CA PRO A 54 -5.17 -3.25 37.21
C PRO A 54 -5.05 -4.75 36.89
N HIS A 55 -4.55 -5.53 37.85
CA HIS A 55 -4.43 -6.99 37.71
C HIS A 55 -5.81 -7.64 37.49
N ARG A 56 -6.15 -7.95 36.23
CA ARG A 56 -7.23 -8.88 35.90
C ARG A 56 -6.78 -10.29 36.26
N HIS A 57 -7.25 -10.72 37.41
CA HIS A 57 -7.36 -12.12 37.84
C HIS A 57 -8.02 -12.94 36.72
N TRP A 58 -7.27 -13.93 36.19
CA TRP A 58 -7.82 -14.93 35.29
C TRP A 58 -8.80 -15.83 36.06
N PRO A 59 -9.88 -16.33 35.43
CA PRO A 59 -10.67 -17.40 36.03
C PRO A 59 -9.77 -18.65 36.20
N PRO A 60 -9.96 -19.44 37.28
CA PRO A 60 -9.19 -20.66 37.46
C PRO A 60 -9.44 -21.64 36.31
N PHE A 61 -8.38 -22.31 35.85
CA PHE A 61 -8.50 -23.36 34.84
C PHE A 61 -9.45 -24.46 35.32
N PRO A 62 -10.33 -24.99 34.47
CA PRO A 62 -11.09 -26.20 34.81
C PRO A 62 -10.11 -27.35 35.08
N PRO A 63 -10.38 -28.21 36.08
CA PRO A 63 -9.48 -29.32 36.40
C PRO A 63 -9.33 -30.26 35.20
N ALA A 64 -8.11 -30.76 34.99
CA ALA A 64 -7.81 -31.65 33.88
C ALA A 64 -8.72 -32.90 33.91
N ARG A 65 -9.34 -33.23 32.77
CA ARG A 65 -10.05 -34.51 32.63
C ARG A 65 -9.07 -35.66 32.87
N PRO A 66 -9.45 -36.71 33.62
CA PRO A 66 -8.65 -37.92 33.72
C PRO A 66 -8.52 -38.58 32.33
N PRO A 67 -7.41 -39.31 32.07
CA PRO A 67 -7.26 -40.04 30.82
C PRO A 67 -8.34 -41.12 30.68
N PRO A 68 -8.82 -41.42 29.46
CA PRO A 68 -9.75 -42.52 29.24
C PRO A 68 -9.05 -43.86 29.53
N PRO A 69 -9.76 -44.86 30.09
CA PRO A 69 -9.18 -46.19 30.32
C PRO A 69 -8.83 -46.88 29.00
N HIS A 70 -7.76 -47.67 29.02
CA HIS A 70 -7.38 -48.52 27.88
C HIS A 70 -8.44 -49.62 27.66
N GLY A 71 -9.05 -49.67 26.47
CA GLY A 71 -9.90 -50.80 26.08
C GLY A 71 -11.11 -50.44 25.21
N SER A 72 -10.89 -50.04 23.96
CA SER A 72 -11.91 -50.18 22.92
C SER A 72 -11.26 -50.32 21.54
N LEU A 73 -11.77 -51.24 20.73
CA LEU A 73 -11.27 -51.52 19.38
C LEU A 73 -11.88 -50.54 18.39
N HIS A 74 -11.04 -49.73 17.74
CA HIS A 74 -11.49 -48.75 16.76
C HIS A 74 -11.84 -49.44 15.43
N VAL A 75 -13.10 -49.88 15.30
CA VAL A 75 -13.64 -50.35 14.03
C VAL A 75 -13.77 -49.15 13.08
N TYR A 76 -13.14 -49.24 11.91
CA TYR A 76 -13.36 -48.29 10.82
C TYR A 76 -14.72 -48.56 10.17
N PRO A 77 -15.53 -47.53 9.86
CA PRO A 77 -16.69 -47.70 8.99
C PRO A 77 -16.22 -48.05 7.58
N SER A 78 -16.63 -49.20 7.07
CA SER A 78 -16.38 -49.58 5.67
C SER A 78 -17.02 -48.56 4.72
N HIS A 79 -16.31 -48.24 3.63
CA HIS A 79 -16.83 -47.34 2.60
C HIS A 79 -18.13 -47.90 2.00
N LEU A 80 -19.19 -47.08 1.99
CA LEU A 80 -20.42 -47.38 1.27
C LEU A 80 -20.15 -47.42 -0.25
N PRO A 81 -20.73 -48.38 -0.99
CA PRO A 81 -20.62 -48.41 -2.46
C PRO A 81 -21.37 -47.22 -3.08
N PHE A 82 -20.84 -46.72 -4.18
CA PHE A 82 -21.41 -45.62 -4.95
C PHE A 82 -22.67 -46.07 -5.71
N ASP A 83 -23.82 -45.46 -5.42
CA ASP A 83 -25.08 -45.65 -6.13
C ASP A 83 -25.20 -44.67 -7.30
N PRO A 84 -25.11 -45.12 -8.57
CA PRO A 84 -25.20 -44.25 -9.75
C PRO A 84 -26.63 -43.74 -10.02
N SER A 85 -27.64 -44.16 -9.25
CA SER A 85 -29.06 -43.80 -9.45
C SER A 85 -29.42 -42.41 -8.92
N ARG A 86 -28.51 -41.74 -8.19
CA ARG A 86 -28.77 -40.46 -7.52
C ARG A 86 -28.16 -39.26 -8.28
N PRO A 87 -28.97 -38.29 -8.74
CA PRO A 87 -28.45 -37.03 -9.24
C PRO A 87 -27.84 -36.18 -8.10
N PRO A 88 -26.86 -35.30 -8.38
CA PRO A 88 -26.19 -34.50 -7.36
C PRO A 88 -27.11 -33.40 -6.78
N PRO A 89 -26.86 -32.93 -5.54
CA PRO A 89 -27.67 -31.87 -4.92
C PRO A 89 -27.59 -30.55 -5.69
N GLY A 90 -28.74 -30.04 -6.12
CA GLY A 90 -28.86 -28.71 -6.74
C GLY A 90 -28.88 -27.59 -5.69
N TYR A 91 -28.36 -26.42 -6.07
CA TYR A 91 -28.42 -25.21 -5.24
C TYR A 91 -29.83 -24.59 -5.30
N PHE A 92 -30.33 -24.12 -4.16
CA PHE A 92 -31.63 -23.46 -4.07
C PHE A 92 -31.55 -22.01 -4.57
N ALA A 93 -32.52 -21.62 -5.42
CA ALA A 93 -32.85 -20.22 -5.69
C ALA A 93 -33.99 -19.75 -4.77
N THR A 94 -34.03 -18.45 -4.47
CA THR A 94 -34.97 -17.86 -3.49
C THR A 94 -36.40 -17.73 -4.02
N SER A 95 -37.39 -18.11 -3.19
CA SER A 95 -38.81 -17.97 -3.49
C SER A 95 -39.33 -16.52 -3.41
N PRO A 96 -40.32 -16.13 -4.22
CA PRO A 96 -41.14 -14.94 -3.98
C PRO A 96 -42.22 -15.19 -2.91
N ALA A 97 -42.73 -14.13 -2.30
CA ALA A 97 -43.83 -14.16 -1.31
C ALA A 97 -45.15 -13.58 -1.89
N PRO A 98 -46.34 -13.95 -1.36
CA PRO A 98 -47.62 -13.73 -2.03
C PRO A 98 -48.40 -12.47 -1.61
N THR A 99 -49.38 -12.10 -2.44
CA THR A 99 -50.46 -11.16 -2.12
C THR A 99 -51.71 -11.88 -1.56
N PRO A 100 -52.60 -11.18 -0.84
CA PRO A 100 -53.95 -11.68 -0.54
C PRO A 100 -55.11 -10.78 -1.01
N SER A 101 -56.15 -11.44 -1.53
CA SER A 101 -57.60 -11.09 -1.48
C SER A 101 -58.11 -9.68 -1.84
N SER A 102 -58.93 -9.62 -2.91
CA SER A 102 -60.15 -8.78 -2.97
C SER A 102 -61.32 -9.52 -2.28
N PRO A 103 -62.46 -8.84 -2.01
CA PRO A 103 -63.64 -9.11 -2.85
C PRO A 103 -64.60 -7.90 -3.07
N ALA A 104 -65.69 -8.17 -3.79
CA ALA A 104 -66.92 -7.38 -3.97
C ALA A 104 -66.99 -6.33 -5.11
N ASN A 105 -68.18 -6.28 -5.70
CA ASN A 105 -68.74 -5.48 -6.82
C ASN A 105 -70.25 -5.26 -6.43
N PRO A 106 -71.15 -4.55 -7.16
CA PRO A 106 -71.02 -3.73 -8.37
C PRO A 106 -71.65 -2.31 -8.24
N GLY A 107 -71.61 -1.48 -9.31
CA GLY A 107 -72.30 -0.16 -9.32
C GLY A 107 -72.34 0.54 -10.69
N HIS A 108 -73.54 0.73 -11.22
CA HIS A 108 -73.90 1.19 -12.58
C HIS A 108 -73.59 2.65 -13.00
N SER A 109 -73.30 2.81 -14.29
CA SER A 109 -73.89 3.76 -15.29
C SER A 109 -73.64 5.28 -15.33
N GLU A 110 -73.65 5.75 -16.59
CA GLU A 110 -74.02 7.08 -17.14
C GLU A 110 -73.02 8.26 -17.14
N ASP A 111 -73.32 9.26 -17.98
CA ASP A 111 -72.35 9.95 -18.85
C ASP A 111 -72.50 11.53 -18.81
N PRO A 112 -72.31 12.40 -19.84
CA PRO A 112 -71.64 13.71 -19.70
C PRO A 112 -72.65 14.91 -19.85
N PRO A 113 -72.34 16.19 -20.27
CA PRO A 113 -71.08 16.81 -20.77
C PRO A 113 -70.82 18.34 -20.51
N ARG A 114 -69.78 18.88 -21.18
CA ARG A 114 -69.45 20.32 -21.51
C ARG A 114 -68.84 21.18 -20.37
N PHE A 115 -67.96 22.18 -20.63
CA PHE A 115 -67.77 23.09 -21.79
C PHE A 115 -66.28 23.39 -22.19
N HIS A 116 -66.09 23.98 -23.39
CA HIS A 116 -64.84 24.52 -24.01
C HIS A 116 -65.20 25.80 -24.84
N PRO A 117 -64.26 26.55 -25.48
CA PRO A 117 -62.84 26.87 -25.19
C PRO A 117 -62.77 28.39 -24.82
N PRO A 118 -62.31 29.41 -25.63
CA PRO A 118 -61.20 29.59 -26.63
C PRO A 118 -59.76 29.42 -26.07
N ASN A 119 -58.60 29.67 -26.70
CA ASN A 119 -58.09 30.31 -27.97
C ASN A 119 -57.94 31.86 -28.00
N ARG A 120 -56.90 32.52 -28.56
CA ARG A 120 -55.72 32.24 -29.44
C ARG A 120 -54.58 33.25 -29.09
N ALA A 121 -53.32 33.34 -29.60
CA ALA A 121 -52.42 32.60 -30.52
C ALA A 121 -50.95 33.14 -30.39
N TYR A 122 -50.01 32.65 -31.24
CA TYR A 122 -48.60 33.08 -31.47
C TYR A 122 -47.57 32.82 -30.34
N GLN A 123 -46.45 32.07 -30.48
CA GLN A 123 -45.62 31.43 -31.54
C GLN A 123 -44.26 32.09 -31.87
N SER A 124 -43.18 31.44 -31.40
CA SER A 124 -41.91 31.11 -32.10
C SER A 124 -41.00 30.41 -31.07
N ASN A 125 -40.50 29.17 -31.18
CA ASN A 125 -40.23 28.19 -32.25
C ASN A 125 -38.90 28.37 -33.01
N MET A 126 -37.89 27.56 -32.65
CA MET A 126 -36.93 26.89 -33.54
C MET A 126 -36.10 25.87 -32.75
N ASP A 127 -36.32 24.58 -33.01
CA ASP A 127 -35.44 23.44 -32.71
C ASP A 127 -35.14 22.73 -34.02
N ASN A 128 -33.95 22.14 -34.22
CA ASN A 128 -33.72 21.25 -35.35
C ASN A 128 -32.59 20.21 -35.12
N TYR A 129 -33.00 18.94 -35.03
CA TYR A 129 -32.33 17.64 -35.15
C TYR A 129 -30.79 17.51 -35.30
N HIS A 130 -30.25 16.42 -34.73
CA HIS A 130 -29.80 15.27 -35.53
C HIS A 130 -29.96 13.94 -34.76
N ARG A 131 -30.50 12.89 -35.42
CA ARG A 131 -30.62 11.51 -34.89
C ARG A 131 -30.72 10.50 -36.03
N GLY A 132 -29.86 9.48 -36.05
CA GLY A 132 -30.01 8.26 -36.87
C GLY A 132 -30.05 7.04 -35.94
N HIS A 133 -31.02 6.13 -36.06
CA HIS A 133 -31.23 5.08 -37.08
C HIS A 133 -30.35 3.85 -36.85
N PHE A 134 -31.01 2.74 -36.51
CA PHE A 134 -30.44 1.39 -36.49
C PHE A 134 -31.59 0.41 -36.63
N ASP A 135 -31.59 -0.37 -37.72
CA ASP A 135 -32.71 -1.25 -38.07
C ASP A 135 -32.43 -2.71 -37.69
N GLN A 136 -33.51 -3.45 -37.47
CA GLN A 136 -33.46 -4.89 -37.21
C GLN A 136 -33.79 -5.67 -38.48
N SER A 137 -32.98 -6.67 -38.81
CA SER A 137 -33.40 -7.80 -39.64
C SER A 137 -32.83 -9.08 -39.02
N GLY A 138 -33.67 -10.11 -38.94
CA GLY A 138 -33.32 -11.39 -38.33
C GLY A 138 -33.53 -12.54 -39.31
N SER A 139 -32.72 -13.58 -39.18
CA SER A 139 -32.93 -14.86 -39.86
C SER A 139 -32.35 -15.98 -39.01
N PHE A 140 -33.09 -17.09 -38.88
CA PHE A 140 -32.70 -18.23 -38.04
C PHE A 140 -31.93 -19.30 -38.84
N SER A 141 -30.91 -19.92 -38.23
CA SER A 141 -30.67 -21.38 -38.31
C SER A 141 -29.53 -21.89 -37.40
N ASN A 142 -29.90 -22.81 -36.50
CA ASN A 142 -29.19 -24.04 -36.08
C ASN A 142 -27.64 -24.12 -36.10
N SER A 143 -27.02 -24.35 -34.93
CA SER A 143 -26.53 -25.69 -34.47
C SER A 143 -25.23 -25.67 -33.61
N ALA A 144 -25.12 -26.71 -32.75
CA ALA A 144 -23.95 -27.17 -31.98
C ALA A 144 -23.37 -26.28 -30.83
N PRO A 145 -22.93 -26.87 -29.69
CA PRO A 145 -22.36 -26.15 -28.55
C PRO A 145 -20.81 -26.13 -28.53
N PRO A 146 -20.17 -25.14 -27.86
CA PRO A 146 -18.72 -25.09 -27.67
C PRO A 146 -18.25 -26.03 -26.55
N SER A 147 -17.05 -26.59 -26.72
CA SER A 147 -16.39 -27.45 -25.73
C SER A 147 -15.63 -26.65 -24.67
N TYR A 148 -15.68 -27.12 -23.42
CA TYR A 148 -14.78 -26.66 -22.36
C TYR A 148 -13.36 -27.18 -22.62
N GLN A 149 -12.36 -26.28 -22.58
CA GLN A 149 -10.99 -26.66 -22.21
C GLN A 149 -10.46 -25.73 -21.13
N SER A 150 -10.06 -26.34 -20.01
CA SER A 150 -9.33 -25.67 -18.93
C SER A 150 -7.85 -25.58 -19.29
N SER A 151 -7.24 -24.42 -19.06
CA SER A 151 -5.80 -24.21 -19.20
C SER A 151 -5.21 -23.57 -17.95
N PHE A 152 -4.80 -24.40 -17.00
CA PHE A 152 -3.91 -23.98 -15.92
C PHE A 152 -2.56 -23.58 -16.51
N GLN A 153 -2.22 -22.28 -16.49
CA GLN A 153 -0.85 -21.81 -16.73
C GLN A 153 -0.16 -21.51 -15.40
N SER A 154 0.64 -22.47 -14.93
CA SER A 154 1.55 -22.28 -13.79
C SER A 154 2.68 -21.36 -14.19
N ASN A 155 2.53 -20.05 -13.92
CA ASN A 155 3.50 -19.05 -14.34
C ASN A 155 4.69 -19.03 -13.37
N ASN A 156 5.83 -19.60 -13.77
CA ASN A 156 7.00 -19.70 -12.91
C ASN A 156 8.30 -19.63 -13.72
N ASN A 157 8.89 -18.44 -13.83
CA ASN A 157 10.34 -18.29 -13.85
C ASN A 157 10.78 -16.86 -13.51
N ILE A 158 11.98 -16.77 -12.93
CA ILE A 158 12.62 -15.54 -12.45
C ILE A 158 14.02 -15.47 -13.09
N SER A 159 14.48 -14.25 -13.37
CA SER A 159 15.86 -13.88 -13.77
C SER A 159 16.44 -14.48 -15.06
N ALA A 160 16.62 -13.59 -16.04
CA ALA A 160 17.80 -13.57 -16.91
C ALA A 160 18.40 -12.15 -16.83
N HIS A 161 19.72 -12.01 -16.99
CA HIS A 161 20.44 -10.77 -16.64
C HIS A 161 20.35 -9.66 -17.68
N ASN A 162 20.44 -8.42 -17.17
CA ASN A 162 20.68 -7.23 -17.98
C ASN A 162 22.06 -7.29 -18.65
N TYR A 163 22.13 -6.85 -19.91
CA TYR A 163 23.33 -6.27 -20.51
C TYR A 163 23.03 -4.79 -20.86
N PRO A 164 23.93 -3.84 -20.59
CA PRO A 164 23.81 -2.49 -21.12
C PRO A 164 24.09 -2.50 -22.62
N VAL A 165 23.33 -1.71 -23.38
CA VAL A 165 23.57 -1.45 -24.80
C VAL A 165 23.60 0.06 -24.99
N ASP A 166 24.68 0.57 -25.57
CA ASP A 166 24.87 2.01 -25.77
C ASP A 166 23.79 2.64 -26.66
N HIS A 167 23.54 3.93 -26.42
CA HIS A 167 22.60 4.74 -27.20
C HIS A 167 23.32 5.91 -27.85
N HIS A 168 24.10 5.61 -28.90
CA HIS A 168 24.50 6.63 -29.86
C HIS A 168 23.31 7.07 -30.70
N LYS A 169 23.00 8.36 -30.65
CA LYS A 169 22.01 9.02 -31.54
C LYS A 169 22.63 9.26 -32.91
N GLN A 170 21.88 9.04 -33.99
CA GLN A 170 21.70 10.06 -35.06
C GLN A 170 20.59 9.70 -36.07
N SER A 171 19.99 10.76 -36.64
CA SER A 171 19.26 10.86 -37.91
C SER A 171 18.26 9.76 -38.36
N ASP A 172 16.98 10.11 -38.29
CA ASP A 172 15.98 9.82 -39.35
C ASP A 172 16.30 10.74 -40.57
N PRO A 173 15.99 10.38 -41.85
CA PRO A 173 14.61 10.30 -42.31
C PRO A 173 14.24 9.12 -43.23
N SER A 174 13.00 8.61 -43.03
CA SER A 174 12.10 8.05 -44.06
C SER A 174 12.42 6.69 -44.70
N GLN A 175 11.82 5.61 -44.16
CA GLN A 175 11.31 4.49 -44.97
C GLN A 175 9.96 3.96 -44.44
N VAL A 176 9.24 3.24 -45.31
CA VAL A 176 7.88 2.70 -45.08
C VAL A 176 7.94 1.41 -44.22
N PRO A 177 6.96 1.12 -43.34
CA PRO A 177 6.99 -0.08 -42.51
C PRO A 177 6.80 -1.39 -43.32
N PRO A 178 7.67 -2.39 -43.17
CA PRO A 178 7.47 -3.73 -43.71
C PRO A 178 6.61 -4.60 -42.77
N ASP A 179 6.09 -5.70 -43.33
CA ASP A 179 5.05 -6.55 -42.73
C ASP A 179 5.47 -7.30 -41.43
N HIS A 180 4.51 -7.50 -40.52
CA HIS A 180 4.74 -8.17 -39.23
C HIS A 180 4.46 -9.69 -39.28
N SER A 181 5.09 -10.41 -40.21
CA SER A 181 4.87 -11.84 -40.45
C SER A 181 5.96 -12.77 -39.85
N ASP A 182 7.24 -12.43 -40.00
CA ASP A 182 8.37 -13.35 -39.71
C ASP A 182 8.50 -13.80 -38.25
N ARG A 183 8.03 -13.00 -37.28
CA ARG A 183 8.20 -13.31 -35.85
C ARG A 183 7.43 -14.56 -35.40
N SER A 184 6.47 -15.03 -36.20
CA SER A 184 5.75 -16.29 -35.96
C SER A 184 6.57 -17.52 -36.38
N SER A 185 7.26 -17.44 -37.53
CA SER A 185 7.97 -18.57 -38.15
C SER A 185 9.12 -19.10 -37.29
N ASN A 186 10.01 -18.22 -36.83
CA ASN A 186 11.12 -18.60 -35.94
C ASN A 186 10.61 -19.22 -34.63
N LYS A 187 9.46 -18.77 -34.10
CA LYS A 187 8.91 -19.32 -32.87
C LYS A 187 8.46 -20.77 -33.04
N GLN A 188 7.81 -21.09 -34.16
CA GLN A 188 7.42 -22.47 -34.50
C GLN A 188 8.64 -23.38 -34.73
N HIS A 189 9.74 -22.83 -35.26
CA HIS A 189 11.00 -23.57 -35.43
C HIS A 189 11.66 -23.92 -34.09
N GLU A 190 11.77 -22.94 -33.17
CA GLU A 190 12.24 -23.18 -31.80
C GLU A 190 11.34 -24.19 -31.05
N ASP A 191 10.01 -24.02 -31.11
CA ASP A 191 9.05 -24.96 -30.50
C ASP A 191 9.15 -26.38 -31.10
N ALA A 192 9.61 -26.54 -32.34
CA ALA A 192 9.85 -27.83 -32.98
C ALA A 192 11.23 -28.43 -32.63
N TRP A 193 12.25 -27.59 -32.44
CA TRP A 193 13.58 -28.02 -31.97
C TRP A 193 13.53 -28.46 -30.50
N GLN A 194 12.85 -27.68 -29.65
CA GLN A 194 12.62 -28.01 -28.24
C GLN A 194 11.87 -29.34 -28.10
N ARG A 195 10.80 -29.58 -28.86
CA ARG A 195 10.09 -30.87 -28.86
C ARG A 195 11.00 -32.06 -29.20
N LYS A 196 11.95 -31.91 -30.14
CA LYS A 196 12.93 -32.96 -30.44
C LYS A 196 13.95 -33.18 -29.32
N GLN A 197 14.30 -32.15 -28.54
CA GLN A 197 15.11 -32.32 -27.33
C GLN A 197 14.32 -33.02 -26.22
N ASP A 198 13.06 -32.63 -26.01
CA ASP A 198 12.18 -33.21 -25.01
C ASP A 198 11.87 -34.69 -25.32
N GLU A 199 11.61 -35.04 -26.58
CA GLU A 199 11.46 -36.44 -27.02
C GLU A 199 12.73 -37.26 -26.75
N GLN A 200 13.92 -36.75 -27.10
CA GLN A 200 15.19 -37.41 -26.82
C GLN A 200 15.44 -37.57 -25.31
N TRP A 201 15.11 -36.54 -24.52
CA TRP A 201 15.21 -36.57 -23.06
C TRP A 201 14.25 -37.59 -22.45
N ILE A 202 12.99 -37.66 -22.90
CA ILE A 202 12.00 -38.67 -22.50
C ILE A 202 12.53 -40.06 -22.86
N HIS A 203 13.06 -40.26 -24.07
CA HIS A 203 13.57 -41.56 -24.50
C HIS A 203 14.80 -42.00 -23.67
N ALA A 204 15.73 -41.07 -23.38
CA ALA A 204 16.87 -41.30 -22.50
C ALA A 204 16.46 -41.55 -21.04
N PHE A 205 15.45 -40.83 -20.54
CA PHE A 205 14.88 -41.01 -19.20
C PHE A 205 14.21 -42.38 -19.06
N LEU A 206 13.39 -42.77 -20.04
CA LEU A 206 12.75 -44.10 -20.08
C LEU A 206 13.79 -45.22 -20.23
N GLN A 207 14.85 -45.04 -21.02
CA GLN A 207 15.96 -46.00 -21.07
C GLN A 207 16.71 -46.08 -19.74
N ARG A 208 16.99 -44.95 -19.06
CA ARG A 208 17.55 -44.98 -17.70
C ARG A 208 16.62 -45.72 -16.75
N ARG A 209 15.31 -45.46 -16.78
CA ARG A 209 14.31 -46.09 -15.92
C ARG A 209 14.15 -47.59 -16.18
N ARG A 210 14.31 -48.04 -17.44
CA ARG A 210 14.38 -49.47 -17.81
C ARG A 210 15.70 -50.12 -17.37
N LYS A 211 16.84 -49.42 -17.50
CA LYS A 211 18.16 -49.88 -17.00
C LYS A 211 18.25 -49.87 -15.46
N THR A 212 17.39 -49.13 -14.77
CA THR A 212 17.20 -49.18 -13.30
C THR A 212 15.94 -49.94 -12.87
N ALA A 213 15.30 -50.71 -13.76
CA ALA A 213 14.38 -51.74 -13.31
C ALA A 213 15.18 -52.75 -12.48
N PRO A 214 14.70 -53.18 -11.30
CA PRO A 214 15.49 -54.02 -10.42
C PRO A 214 15.73 -55.38 -11.09
N SER A 215 17.00 -55.67 -11.40
CA SER A 215 17.44 -57.05 -11.61
C SER A 215 17.10 -57.87 -10.37
N SER A 216 16.85 -59.16 -10.58
CA SER A 216 16.20 -60.04 -9.60
C SER A 216 16.69 -59.85 -8.17
N VAL A 217 15.74 -59.72 -7.23
CA VAL A 217 16.02 -59.54 -5.81
C VAL A 217 16.81 -60.74 -5.30
N ARG A 218 18.14 -60.61 -5.24
CA ARG A 218 18.97 -61.53 -4.48
C ARG A 218 18.53 -61.41 -3.02
N HIS A 219 17.89 -62.46 -2.51
CA HIS A 219 17.46 -62.55 -1.12
C HIS A 219 18.68 -62.61 -0.20
N SER A 220 19.29 -61.46 0.08
CA SER A 220 20.22 -61.33 1.21
C SER A 220 19.43 -61.66 2.49
N PRO A 221 20.02 -62.39 3.46
CA PRO A 221 19.33 -62.78 4.68
C PRO A 221 18.71 -61.56 5.39
N PRO A 222 17.57 -61.73 6.09
CA PRO A 222 16.78 -60.62 6.63
C PRO A 222 17.64 -59.74 7.57
N LYS A 223 17.97 -58.54 7.10
CA LYS A 223 18.92 -57.61 7.75
C LYS A 223 18.28 -56.93 8.96
N GLN A 224 18.07 -57.69 10.04
CA GLN A 224 17.44 -57.33 11.33
C GLN A 224 17.17 -55.84 11.48
N SER A 225 15.90 -55.47 11.38
CA SER A 225 15.47 -54.08 11.43
C SER A 225 15.63 -53.49 12.83
N VAL A 226 15.54 -52.16 12.92
CA VAL A 226 15.54 -51.46 14.21
C VAL A 226 14.27 -51.78 15.01
N SER A 227 13.20 -52.25 14.35
CA SER A 227 12.01 -52.78 15.03
C SER A 227 12.31 -54.12 15.69
N ASP A 228 12.90 -55.08 14.96
CA ASP A 228 13.15 -56.45 15.43
C ASP A 228 14.11 -56.46 16.64
N PHE A 229 15.12 -55.57 16.63
CA PHE A 229 16.02 -55.39 17.77
C PHE A 229 15.30 -54.77 18.98
N ARG A 230 14.41 -53.79 18.75
CA ARG A 230 13.59 -53.16 19.80
C ARG A 230 12.56 -54.14 20.38
N GLU A 231 11.99 -54.99 19.55
CA GLU A 231 11.06 -56.04 19.93
C GLU A 231 11.76 -57.08 20.81
N LYS A 232 12.89 -57.64 20.37
CA LYS A 232 13.72 -58.55 21.19
C LYS A 232 14.14 -57.93 22.52
N LEU A 233 14.47 -56.64 22.54
CA LEU A 233 14.79 -55.92 23.77
C LEU A 233 13.60 -55.86 24.73
N TYR A 234 12.38 -55.58 24.25
CA TYR A 234 11.18 -55.63 25.10
C TYR A 234 10.83 -57.05 25.55
N THR A 235 10.98 -58.06 24.70
CA THR A 235 10.76 -59.47 25.08
C THR A 235 11.76 -59.91 26.16
N ALA A 236 13.03 -59.50 26.07
CA ALA A 236 14.02 -59.75 27.12
C ALA A 236 13.65 -59.04 28.44
N VAL A 237 13.19 -57.79 28.39
CA VAL A 237 12.69 -57.08 29.58
C VAL A 237 11.46 -57.78 30.18
N LYS A 238 10.53 -58.29 29.36
CA LYS A 238 9.35 -59.05 29.81
C LYS A 238 9.73 -60.36 30.50
N MET A 239 10.65 -61.13 29.93
CA MET A 239 11.17 -62.35 30.56
C MET A 239 11.91 -62.07 31.87
N LEU A 240 12.55 -60.91 32.00
CA LEU A 240 13.21 -60.49 33.25
C LEU A 240 12.18 -60.18 34.34
N SER A 241 11.05 -59.54 34.00
CA SER A 241 9.92 -59.35 34.93
C SER A 241 9.30 -60.69 35.35
N GLU A 242 9.00 -61.57 34.40
CA GLU A 242 8.44 -62.91 34.68
C GLU A 242 9.37 -63.76 35.55
N LEU A 243 10.68 -63.70 35.30
CA LEU A 243 11.67 -64.37 36.15
C LEU A 243 11.68 -63.79 37.57
N SER A 244 11.50 -62.48 37.74
CA SER A 244 11.39 -61.85 39.06
C SER A 244 10.12 -62.31 39.83
N GLU A 245 9.00 -62.48 39.13
CA GLU A 245 7.75 -62.99 39.70
C GLU A 245 7.88 -64.45 40.14
N VAL A 246 8.52 -65.30 39.33
CA VAL A 246 8.80 -66.70 39.68
C VAL A 246 9.81 -66.80 40.84
N CYS A 247 10.85 -65.97 40.87
CA CYS A 247 11.79 -65.90 42.01
C CYS A 247 11.10 -65.47 43.31
N GLN A 248 10.14 -64.54 43.26
CA GLN A 248 9.34 -64.17 44.43
C GLN A 248 8.37 -65.29 44.84
N THR A 249 7.85 -66.05 43.87
CA THR A 249 6.98 -67.22 44.12
C THR A 249 7.75 -68.35 44.81
N LEU A 250 8.97 -68.66 44.36
CA LEU A 250 9.90 -69.60 45.00
C LEU A 250 10.19 -69.21 46.45
N LYS A 251 10.46 -67.93 46.71
CA LYS A 251 10.74 -67.40 48.05
C LYS A 251 9.53 -67.53 49.00
N ASN A 252 8.32 -67.56 48.47
CA ASN A 252 7.08 -67.65 49.24
C ASN A 252 6.58 -69.09 49.47
N ASN A 253 7.13 -70.11 48.77
CA ASN A 253 6.63 -71.49 48.78
C ASN A 253 7.70 -72.51 49.22
N LEU A 254 8.51 -72.16 50.23
CA LEU A 254 9.62 -73.01 50.71
C LEU A 254 9.18 -74.33 51.37
N GLU A 255 7.91 -74.45 51.78
CA GLU A 255 7.37 -75.63 52.47
C GLU A 255 6.60 -76.59 51.54
N ASN A 256 6.43 -76.22 50.26
CA ASN A 256 5.56 -76.93 49.32
C ASN A 256 6.35 -77.44 48.11
N GLU A 257 7.04 -78.57 48.30
CA GLU A 257 7.99 -79.19 47.36
C GLU A 257 7.52 -79.18 45.89
N THR A 258 6.28 -79.58 45.58
CA THR A 258 5.80 -79.65 44.19
C THR A 258 5.70 -78.27 43.52
N VAL A 259 5.16 -77.28 44.24
CA VAL A 259 5.09 -75.89 43.77
C VAL A 259 6.50 -75.30 43.67
N TRP A 260 7.41 -75.70 44.55
CA TRP A 260 8.81 -75.28 44.53
C TRP A 260 9.57 -75.86 43.32
N THR A 261 9.45 -77.16 43.04
CA THR A 261 10.10 -77.81 41.87
C THR A 261 9.59 -77.28 40.54
N ASP A 262 8.29 -77.03 40.42
CA ASP A 262 7.69 -76.48 39.20
C ASP A 262 8.13 -75.03 38.97
N SER A 263 8.12 -74.22 40.03
CA SER A 263 8.59 -72.83 39.99
C SER A 263 10.09 -72.75 39.70
N TYR A 264 10.89 -73.68 40.25
CA TYR A 264 12.34 -73.72 40.03
C TYR A 264 12.67 -74.09 38.58
N SER A 265 12.00 -75.12 38.03
CA SER A 265 12.15 -75.52 36.63
C SER A 265 11.81 -74.36 35.69
N ARG A 266 10.69 -73.68 35.92
CA ARG A 266 10.27 -72.50 35.15
C ARG A 266 11.25 -71.32 35.28
N ALA A 267 11.87 -71.12 36.44
CA ALA A 267 12.91 -70.10 36.62
C ALA A 267 14.19 -70.42 35.83
N VAL A 268 14.59 -71.69 35.78
CA VAL A 268 15.76 -72.16 35.00
C VAL A 268 15.50 -72.02 33.49
N GLU A 269 14.30 -72.35 33.02
CA GLU A 269 13.87 -72.12 31.63
C GLU A 269 13.89 -70.62 31.26
N LEU A 270 13.20 -69.77 32.04
CA LEU A 270 13.16 -68.32 31.81
C LEU A 270 14.56 -67.70 31.83
N LYS A 271 15.42 -68.12 32.77
CA LYS A 271 16.83 -67.70 32.81
C LYS A 271 17.58 -68.11 31.53
N SER A 272 17.36 -69.32 31.04
CA SER A 272 18.03 -69.84 29.84
C SER A 272 17.62 -69.07 28.58
N SER A 273 16.31 -68.81 28.39
CA SER A 273 15.79 -67.99 27.29
C SER A 273 16.19 -66.51 27.39
N LEU A 274 16.30 -65.97 28.61
CA LEU A 274 16.84 -64.64 28.86
C LEU A 274 18.33 -64.55 28.48
N GLU A 275 19.14 -65.53 28.90
CA GLU A 275 20.56 -65.60 28.55
C GLU A 275 20.79 -65.72 27.04
N GLU A 276 20.03 -66.56 26.33
CA GLU A 276 20.08 -66.64 24.87
C GLU A 276 19.72 -65.30 24.23
N SER A 277 18.62 -64.68 24.68
CA SER A 277 18.19 -63.37 24.19
C SER A 277 19.26 -62.30 24.40
N LEU A 278 19.86 -62.24 25.59
CA LEU A 278 20.96 -61.34 25.92
C LEU A 278 22.21 -61.60 25.07
N LYS A 279 22.58 -62.86 24.83
CA LYS A 279 23.68 -63.23 23.90
C LYS A 279 23.41 -62.67 22.50
N THR A 280 22.15 -62.64 22.02
CA THR A 280 21.81 -62.04 20.71
C THR A 280 21.67 -60.51 20.70
N LEU A 281 21.59 -59.86 21.86
CA LEU A 281 21.45 -58.40 22.02
C LEU A 281 22.77 -57.69 22.38
N ASN A 282 23.69 -58.39 23.07
CA ASN A 282 25.03 -57.89 23.43
C ASN A 282 26.08 -58.10 22.31
N ASP A 283 25.71 -58.75 21.20
CA ASP A 283 26.51 -58.83 19.98
C ASP A 283 26.93 -57.40 19.53
N PRO A 284 28.24 -57.06 19.58
CA PRO A 284 28.70 -55.68 19.40
C PRO A 284 28.45 -55.18 17.98
N ASP A 285 28.55 -56.05 16.97
CA ASP A 285 28.30 -55.70 15.57
C ASP A 285 26.82 -55.39 15.32
N ARG A 286 25.89 -56.11 15.99
CA ARG A 286 24.46 -55.78 15.95
C ARG A 286 24.17 -54.47 16.65
N VAL A 287 24.71 -54.27 17.85
CA VAL A 287 24.55 -53.02 18.61
C VAL A 287 25.04 -51.82 17.79
N ASP A 288 26.22 -51.92 17.18
CA ASP A 288 26.78 -50.85 16.36
C ASP A 288 26.05 -50.68 15.01
N MET A 289 25.58 -51.76 14.37
CA MET A 289 24.67 -51.66 13.22
C MET A 289 23.40 -50.88 13.59
N VAL A 290 22.81 -51.13 14.76
CA VAL A 290 21.59 -50.43 15.22
C VAL A 290 21.90 -48.97 15.57
N LYS A 291 23.01 -48.67 16.25
CA LYS A 291 23.48 -47.28 16.46
C LYS A 291 23.65 -46.54 15.13
N LYS A 292 24.32 -47.17 14.15
CA LYS A 292 24.54 -46.60 12.80
C LYS A 292 23.21 -46.36 12.06
N LYS A 293 22.26 -47.31 12.09
CA LYS A 293 20.89 -47.15 11.56
C LYS A 293 20.13 -45.99 12.26
N LEU A 294 20.21 -45.89 13.58
CA LEU A 294 19.57 -44.81 14.36
C LEU A 294 20.16 -43.44 14.07
N ALA A 295 21.48 -43.32 13.92
CA ALA A 295 22.15 -42.09 13.53
C ALA A 295 21.71 -41.61 12.14
N LEU A 296 21.58 -42.52 11.16
CA LEU A 296 21.04 -42.22 9.84
C LEU A 296 19.56 -41.76 9.90
N ILE A 297 18.73 -42.39 10.73
CA ILE A 297 17.34 -41.98 10.97
C ILE A 297 17.28 -40.57 11.59
N LYS A 298 18.13 -40.27 12.59
CA LYS A 298 18.25 -38.93 13.21
C LYS A 298 18.66 -37.88 12.18
N LYS A 299 19.69 -38.16 11.36
CA LYS A 299 20.16 -37.28 10.27
C LYS A 299 19.09 -37.05 9.19
N LYS A 300 18.36 -38.11 8.78
CA LYS A 300 17.22 -38.00 7.83
C LYS A 300 16.10 -37.14 8.41
N ARG A 301 15.67 -37.39 9.65
CA ARG A 301 14.63 -36.60 10.34
C ARG A 301 15.03 -35.12 10.49
N ALA A 302 16.30 -34.85 10.84
CA ALA A 302 16.82 -33.48 10.92
C ALA A 302 16.80 -32.75 9.56
N ARG A 303 17.25 -33.42 8.47
CA ARG A 303 17.18 -32.85 7.11
C ARG A 303 15.74 -32.56 6.69
N MET A 304 14.80 -33.47 6.97
CA MET A 304 13.38 -33.27 6.64
C MET A 304 12.74 -32.12 7.44
N ARG A 305 13.15 -31.90 8.70
CA ARG A 305 12.71 -30.74 9.49
C ARG A 305 13.24 -29.43 8.92
N ARG A 306 14.55 -29.36 8.64
CA ARG A 306 15.17 -28.17 8.00
C ARG A 306 14.49 -27.85 6.68
N LYS A 307 14.35 -28.82 5.77
CA LYS A 307 13.62 -28.63 4.51
C LYS A 307 12.10 -28.42 4.66
N LYS A 308 11.51 -28.56 5.86
CA LYS A 308 10.15 -28.04 6.11
C LYS A 308 10.20 -26.57 6.52
N ALA A 309 11.04 -26.22 7.50
CA ALA A 309 11.18 -24.83 7.96
C ALA A 309 11.56 -23.89 6.80
N GLU A 310 12.58 -24.25 6.01
CA GLU A 310 13.04 -23.56 4.79
C GLU A 310 11.90 -23.21 3.82
N ARG A 311 10.92 -24.11 3.61
CA ARG A 311 9.76 -23.87 2.73
C ARG A 311 8.59 -23.15 3.40
N GLU A 312 8.53 -23.15 4.73
CA GLU A 312 7.56 -22.35 5.48
C GLU A 312 8.03 -20.88 5.52
N GLU A 313 9.33 -20.67 5.70
CA GLU A 313 10.05 -19.40 5.63
C GLU A 313 9.99 -18.80 4.22
N GLU A 314 10.32 -19.58 3.18
CA GLU A 314 10.15 -19.18 1.76
C GLU A 314 8.68 -18.79 1.46
N LYS A 315 7.71 -19.56 1.95
CA LYS A 315 6.28 -19.23 1.80
C LYS A 315 5.93 -17.92 2.52
N GLN A 316 6.39 -17.73 3.76
CA GLN A 316 6.16 -16.50 4.53
C GLN A 316 6.80 -15.28 3.87
N GLU A 317 7.99 -15.42 3.27
CA GLU A 317 8.65 -14.36 2.50
C GLU A 317 7.91 -14.06 1.18
N GLN A 318 7.33 -15.07 0.51
CA GLN A 318 6.45 -14.87 -0.64
C GLN A 318 5.14 -14.17 -0.25
N GLU A 319 4.53 -14.58 0.87
CA GLU A 319 3.29 -14.01 1.41
C GLU A 319 3.48 -12.57 1.89
N ALA A 320 4.60 -12.26 2.56
CA ALA A 320 4.97 -10.90 2.92
C ALA A 320 5.22 -10.00 1.70
N ARG A 321 5.92 -10.50 0.66
CA ARG A 321 6.12 -9.76 -0.61
C ARG A 321 4.86 -9.66 -1.47
N ALA A 322 3.82 -10.46 -1.21
CA ALA A 322 2.50 -10.26 -1.78
C ALA A 322 1.75 -9.15 -1.03
N ALA A 323 1.68 -9.25 0.30
CA ALA A 323 1.05 -8.27 1.16
C ALA A 323 1.66 -6.86 1.03
N GLU A 324 2.98 -6.73 0.84
CA GLU A 324 3.62 -5.44 0.56
C GLU A 324 3.13 -4.82 -0.77
N LYS A 325 2.98 -5.63 -1.81
CA LYS A 325 2.48 -5.18 -3.12
C LYS A 325 1.00 -4.79 -3.06
N GLU A 326 0.19 -5.57 -2.35
CA GLU A 326 -1.22 -5.27 -2.10
C GLU A 326 -1.36 -3.98 -1.30
N ALA A 327 -0.62 -3.81 -0.20
CA ALA A 327 -0.59 -2.57 0.57
C ALA A 327 -0.09 -1.36 -0.25
N ALA A 328 0.84 -1.56 -1.20
CA ALA A 328 1.28 -0.51 -2.12
C ALA A 328 0.21 -0.14 -3.15
N ILE A 329 -0.55 -1.13 -3.66
CA ILE A 329 -1.71 -0.92 -4.53
C ILE A 329 -2.81 -0.16 -3.79
N ASP A 330 -3.19 -0.59 -2.59
CA ASP A 330 -4.22 0.04 -1.76
C ASP A 330 -3.82 1.48 -1.40
N LYS A 331 -2.55 1.71 -1.05
CA LYS A 331 -1.99 3.05 -0.80
C LYS A 331 -2.01 3.94 -2.05
N HIS A 332 -1.99 3.37 -3.26
CA HIS A 332 -2.18 4.12 -4.50
C HIS A 332 -3.68 4.36 -4.79
N GLN A 333 -4.55 3.37 -4.60
CA GLN A 333 -6.00 3.52 -4.75
C GLN A 333 -6.56 4.57 -3.78
N MET A 334 -6.18 4.52 -2.50
CA MET A 334 -6.58 5.49 -1.48
C MET A 334 -6.17 6.92 -1.86
N LYS A 335 -4.93 7.11 -2.35
CA LYS A 335 -4.49 8.41 -2.89
C LYS A 335 -5.33 8.87 -4.08
N LYS A 336 -5.72 7.96 -4.97
CA LYS A 336 -6.56 8.31 -6.13
C LYS A 336 -8.00 8.64 -5.73
N ILE A 337 -8.55 7.96 -4.73
CA ILE A 337 -9.85 8.30 -4.13
C ILE A 337 -9.78 9.69 -3.49
N GLN A 338 -8.73 9.97 -2.70
CA GLN A 338 -8.50 11.30 -2.11
C GLN A 338 -8.33 12.40 -3.17
N GLU A 339 -7.52 12.19 -4.22
CA GLU A 339 -7.36 13.12 -5.36
C GLU A 339 -8.65 13.38 -6.16
N ILE A 340 -9.66 12.52 -6.04
CA ILE A 340 -10.99 12.68 -6.66
C ILE A 340 -11.94 13.38 -5.69
N GLU A 341 -11.90 13.01 -4.40
CA GLU A 341 -12.74 13.60 -3.36
C GLU A 341 -12.37 15.06 -3.10
N GLU A 342 -11.07 15.40 -3.07
CA GLU A 342 -10.59 16.80 -2.96
C GLU A 342 -11.13 17.64 -4.13
N LYS A 343 -11.02 17.17 -5.37
CA LYS A 343 -11.57 17.86 -6.56
C LYS A 343 -13.08 17.96 -6.56
N ASN A 344 -13.79 17.02 -5.95
CA ASN A 344 -15.24 17.09 -5.80
C ASN A 344 -15.63 18.17 -4.78
N ARG A 345 -14.91 18.25 -3.65
CA ARG A 345 -15.08 19.32 -2.65
C ARG A 345 -14.73 20.71 -3.20
N GLU A 346 -13.67 20.82 -4.00
CA GLU A 346 -13.30 22.04 -4.74
C GLU A 346 -14.43 22.50 -5.68
N GLN A 347 -15.02 21.57 -6.43
CA GLN A 347 -16.15 21.85 -7.31
C GLN A 347 -17.43 22.22 -6.56
N GLU A 348 -17.74 21.54 -5.45
CA GLU A 348 -18.88 21.85 -4.59
C GLU A 348 -18.76 23.24 -3.94
N LEU A 349 -17.58 23.57 -3.40
CA LEU A 349 -17.27 24.90 -2.86
C LEU A 349 -17.44 25.99 -3.92
N LYS A 350 -16.93 25.77 -5.14
CA LYS A 350 -17.12 26.70 -6.26
C LYS A 350 -18.60 26.86 -6.63
N LEU A 351 -19.35 25.77 -6.74
CA LEU A 351 -20.78 25.81 -7.06
C LEU A 351 -21.58 26.55 -5.98
N ALA A 352 -21.25 26.38 -4.70
CA ALA A 352 -21.84 27.15 -3.60
C ALA A 352 -21.52 28.65 -3.72
N ALA A 353 -20.28 29.01 -4.04
CA ALA A 353 -19.86 30.40 -4.22
C ALA A 353 -20.54 31.07 -5.44
N ASP A 354 -20.61 30.37 -6.59
CA ASP A 354 -21.32 30.81 -7.79
C ASP A 354 -22.84 30.94 -7.53
N ALA A 355 -23.44 30.04 -6.73
CA ALA A 355 -24.84 30.13 -6.33
C ALA A 355 -25.12 31.40 -5.49
N VAL A 356 -24.29 31.69 -4.48
CA VAL A 356 -24.41 32.92 -3.67
C VAL A 356 -24.24 34.18 -4.54
N LEU A 357 -23.26 34.21 -5.44
CA LEU A 357 -23.08 35.32 -6.39
C LEU A 357 -24.28 35.48 -7.35
N SER A 358 -24.87 34.37 -7.80
CA SER A 358 -26.08 34.40 -8.65
C SER A 358 -27.29 35.00 -7.93
N GLU A 359 -27.44 34.70 -6.63
CA GLU A 359 -28.49 35.25 -5.78
C GLU A 359 -28.29 36.76 -5.55
N VAL A 360 -27.06 37.22 -5.33
CA VAL A 360 -26.75 38.67 -5.26
C VAL A 360 -27.06 39.38 -6.56
N ARG A 361 -26.71 38.80 -7.71
CA ARG A 361 -27.07 39.35 -9.04
C ARG A 361 -28.58 39.36 -9.27
N ARG A 362 -29.32 38.34 -8.82
CA ARG A 362 -30.79 38.29 -8.85
C ARG A 362 -31.40 39.42 -8.01
N LYS A 363 -30.92 39.60 -6.78
CA LYS A 363 -31.29 40.72 -5.88
C LYS A 363 -31.04 42.10 -6.51
N GLN A 364 -29.89 42.30 -7.18
CA GLN A 364 -29.60 43.54 -7.92
C GLN A 364 -30.56 43.76 -9.10
N ALA A 365 -30.82 42.73 -9.90
CA ALA A 365 -31.72 42.79 -11.06
C ALA A 365 -33.18 43.10 -10.66
N ASP A 366 -33.64 42.56 -9.52
CA ASP A 366 -34.95 42.88 -8.97
C ASP A 366 -35.03 44.32 -8.43
N ALA A 367 -33.99 44.81 -7.76
CA ALA A 367 -33.91 46.21 -7.36
C ALA A 367 -33.98 47.17 -8.56
N LYS A 368 -33.36 46.81 -9.70
CA LYS A 368 -33.50 47.53 -10.97
C LYS A 368 -34.93 47.46 -11.52
N ARG A 369 -35.55 46.27 -11.54
CA ARG A 369 -36.95 46.06 -11.96
C ARG A 369 -37.92 46.94 -11.16
N MET A 370 -37.79 46.98 -9.83
CA MET A 370 -38.60 47.85 -8.97
C MET A 370 -38.40 49.34 -9.30
N LEU A 371 -37.15 49.78 -9.53
CA LEU A 371 -36.88 51.16 -9.91
C LEU A 371 -37.52 51.53 -11.26
N ASP A 372 -37.53 50.62 -12.23
CA ASP A 372 -38.15 50.83 -13.54
C ASP A 372 -39.69 50.84 -13.47
N ILE A 373 -40.31 50.03 -12.59
CA ILE A 373 -41.73 50.12 -12.24
C ILE A 373 -42.06 51.50 -11.66
N LEU A 374 -41.24 52.03 -10.73
CA LEU A 374 -41.45 53.38 -10.18
C LEU A 374 -41.30 54.50 -11.22
N LYS A 375 -40.54 54.29 -12.32
CA LYS A 375 -40.51 55.23 -13.47
C LYS A 375 -41.78 55.13 -14.30
N ALA A 376 -42.29 53.92 -14.53
CA ALA A 376 -43.54 53.69 -15.26
C ALA A 376 -44.76 54.30 -14.53
N LEU A 377 -44.83 54.17 -13.21
CA LEU A 377 -45.87 54.77 -12.38
C LEU A 377 -45.85 56.31 -12.41
N GLU A 378 -44.66 56.94 -12.37
CA GLU A 378 -44.52 58.40 -12.53
C GLU A 378 -45.04 58.86 -13.90
N LYS A 379 -44.64 58.19 -14.98
CA LYS A 379 -45.13 58.48 -16.34
C LYS A 379 -46.65 58.32 -16.43
N LEU A 380 -47.22 57.28 -15.83
CA LEU A 380 -48.66 57.04 -15.81
C LEU A 380 -49.42 58.12 -15.02
N ARG A 381 -48.88 58.59 -13.88
CA ARG A 381 -49.48 59.73 -13.13
C ARG A 381 -49.44 61.01 -13.98
N LYS A 382 -48.30 61.32 -14.63
CA LYS A 382 -48.16 62.50 -15.51
C LYS A 382 -49.15 62.49 -16.67
N LEU A 383 -49.23 61.38 -17.41
CA LEU A 383 -50.22 61.23 -18.50
C LEU A 383 -51.67 61.36 -18.02
N ARG A 384 -51.99 60.85 -16.81
CA ARG A 384 -53.32 61.03 -16.20
C ARG A 384 -53.59 62.48 -15.80
N LYS A 385 -52.61 63.20 -15.26
CA LYS A 385 -52.72 64.65 -14.98
C LYS A 385 -52.96 65.44 -16.27
N GLU A 386 -52.17 65.20 -17.31
CA GLU A 386 -52.32 65.87 -18.61
C GLU A 386 -53.70 65.60 -19.23
N ALA A 387 -54.18 64.35 -19.17
CA ALA A 387 -55.50 63.98 -19.67
C ALA A 387 -56.66 64.59 -18.85
N ALA A 388 -56.47 64.83 -17.54
CA ALA A 388 -57.43 65.54 -16.71
C ALA A 388 -57.44 67.04 -17.02
N SER A 389 -56.27 67.68 -17.12
CA SER A 389 -56.12 69.11 -17.47
C SER A 389 -56.73 69.41 -18.85
N ARG A 390 -56.57 68.53 -19.84
CA ARG A 390 -57.23 68.65 -21.16
C ARG A 390 -58.77 68.56 -21.10
N LYS A 391 -59.34 68.07 -20.00
CA LYS A 391 -60.79 68.04 -19.71
C LYS A 391 -61.21 69.18 -18.77
N GLY A 392 -60.33 70.14 -18.46
CA GLY A 392 -60.59 71.23 -17.51
C GLY A 392 -60.59 70.80 -16.04
N MET A 393 -60.28 69.54 -15.72
CA MET A 393 -60.22 69.04 -14.35
C MET A 393 -58.78 69.05 -13.85
N PHE A 394 -58.49 69.87 -12.85
CA PHE A 394 -57.16 69.94 -12.23
C PHE A 394 -57.13 69.10 -10.95
N PRO A 395 -56.29 68.05 -10.87
CA PRO A 395 -56.09 67.30 -9.63
C PRO A 395 -55.54 68.18 -8.51
N GLU A 396 -55.93 67.88 -7.28
CA GLU A 396 -55.49 68.56 -6.07
C GLU A 396 -53.98 68.45 -5.88
N LYS A 397 -53.31 69.59 -5.69
CA LYS A 397 -51.84 69.69 -5.63
C LYS A 397 -51.23 68.85 -4.52
N GLU A 398 -51.83 68.88 -3.33
CA GLU A 398 -51.40 68.12 -2.15
C GLU A 398 -51.35 66.61 -2.45
N SER A 399 -52.33 66.10 -3.21
CA SER A 399 -52.37 64.68 -3.61
C SER A 399 -51.21 64.26 -4.54
N ASP A 400 -50.65 65.19 -5.31
CA ASP A 400 -49.48 64.97 -6.15
C ASP A 400 -48.16 65.12 -5.36
N GLU A 401 -48.09 66.08 -4.44
CA GLU A 401 -46.93 66.28 -3.57
C GLU A 401 -46.71 65.07 -2.64
N VAL A 402 -47.79 64.52 -2.07
CA VAL A 402 -47.77 63.25 -1.33
C VAL A 402 -47.33 62.08 -2.21
N PHE A 403 -47.80 62.01 -3.47
CA PHE A 403 -47.41 60.95 -4.41
C PHE A 403 -45.93 61.00 -4.79
N GLU A 404 -45.41 62.17 -5.16
CA GLU A 404 -43.98 62.35 -5.49
C GLU A 404 -43.08 62.20 -4.26
N GLY A 405 -43.56 62.58 -3.07
CA GLY A 405 -42.91 62.31 -1.79
C GLY A 405 -42.76 60.80 -1.53
N HIS A 406 -43.82 60.02 -1.75
CA HIS A 406 -43.78 58.55 -1.66
C HIS A 406 -42.87 57.93 -2.71
N LEU A 407 -42.93 58.35 -3.99
CA LEU A 407 -41.99 57.89 -5.02
C LEU A 407 -40.53 58.20 -4.65
N THR A 408 -40.25 59.39 -4.14
CA THR A 408 -38.91 59.83 -3.76
C THR A 408 -38.37 59.02 -2.57
N ARG A 409 -39.21 58.73 -1.57
CA ARG A 409 -38.87 57.85 -0.44
C ARG A 409 -38.55 56.43 -0.91
N LEU A 410 -39.39 55.84 -1.75
CA LEU A 410 -39.18 54.50 -2.30
C LEU A 410 -37.93 54.40 -3.19
N ARG A 411 -37.70 55.38 -4.06
CA ARG A 411 -36.48 55.49 -4.89
C ARG A 411 -35.22 55.57 -4.04
N THR A 412 -35.28 56.31 -2.92
CA THR A 412 -34.17 56.44 -1.98
C THR A 412 -33.87 55.12 -1.26
N LEU A 413 -34.91 54.40 -0.82
CA LEU A 413 -34.76 53.07 -0.21
C LEU A 413 -34.19 52.04 -1.19
N ILE A 414 -34.70 52.00 -2.43
CA ILE A 414 -34.19 51.09 -3.47
C ILE A 414 -32.72 51.42 -3.80
N ARG A 415 -32.36 52.69 -3.99
CA ARG A 415 -30.95 53.11 -4.24
C ARG A 415 -30.01 52.67 -3.11
N LYS A 416 -30.42 52.85 -1.84
CA LYS A 416 -29.65 52.36 -0.68
C LYS A 416 -29.47 50.84 -0.73
N ARG A 417 -30.53 50.09 -1.03
CA ARG A 417 -30.49 48.62 -1.13
C ARG A 417 -29.63 48.12 -2.29
N THR A 418 -29.69 48.78 -3.46
CA THR A 418 -28.79 48.50 -4.60
C THR A 418 -27.32 48.75 -4.25
N ALA A 419 -27.02 49.81 -3.48
CA ALA A 419 -25.66 50.09 -3.04
C ALA A 419 -25.12 48.99 -2.10
N VAL A 420 -25.95 48.47 -1.18
CA VAL A 420 -25.59 47.33 -0.33
C VAL A 420 -25.31 46.08 -1.17
N TYR A 421 -26.20 45.70 -2.10
CA TYR A 421 -25.98 44.54 -2.98
C TYR A 421 -24.76 44.69 -3.91
N GLY A 422 -24.40 45.93 -4.27
CA GLY A 422 -23.19 46.24 -5.04
C GLY A 422 -21.90 46.22 -4.20
N ALA A 423 -22.01 46.36 -2.87
CA ALA A 423 -20.90 46.11 -1.94
C ALA A 423 -20.77 44.62 -1.60
N GLU A 424 -21.90 43.92 -1.39
CA GLU A 424 -21.99 42.46 -1.17
C GLU A 424 -21.31 41.69 -2.31
N GLU A 425 -21.63 41.99 -3.59
CA GLU A 425 -20.98 41.33 -4.73
C GLU A 425 -19.47 41.62 -4.83
N LYS A 426 -19.04 42.84 -4.49
CA LYS A 426 -17.61 43.22 -4.51
C LYS A 426 -16.83 42.50 -3.42
N ALA A 427 -17.38 42.44 -2.20
CA ALA A 427 -16.76 41.75 -1.07
C ALA A 427 -16.61 40.25 -1.37
N LEU A 428 -17.68 39.60 -1.83
CA LEU A 428 -17.64 38.20 -2.25
C LEU A 428 -16.60 37.97 -3.35
N ARG A 429 -16.54 38.82 -4.38
CA ARG A 429 -15.57 38.68 -5.47
C ARG A 429 -14.13 38.75 -4.98
N VAL A 430 -13.80 39.68 -4.08
CA VAL A 430 -12.46 39.80 -3.48
C VAL A 430 -12.14 38.60 -2.59
N MET A 431 -13.11 38.00 -1.90
CA MET A 431 -12.91 36.77 -1.14
C MET A 431 -12.59 35.57 -2.04
N LEU A 432 -13.36 35.35 -3.12
CA LEU A 432 -13.08 34.28 -4.11
C LEU A 432 -11.71 34.48 -4.79
N GLU A 433 -11.36 35.72 -5.11
CA GLU A 433 -10.08 36.06 -5.75
C GLU A 433 -8.89 35.84 -4.81
N GLY A 434 -9.02 36.20 -3.53
CA GLY A 434 -8.01 35.93 -2.50
C GLY A 434 -7.81 34.44 -2.21
N GLU A 435 -8.90 33.67 -2.12
CA GLU A 435 -8.85 32.21 -1.91
C GLU A 435 -8.17 31.49 -3.10
N GLN A 436 -8.52 31.88 -4.33
CA GLN A 436 -7.90 31.33 -5.54
C GLN A 436 -6.41 31.71 -5.68
N GLU A 437 -6.01 32.91 -5.22
CA GLU A 437 -4.61 33.30 -5.23
C GLU A 437 -3.79 32.60 -4.13
N GLU A 438 -4.37 32.36 -2.95
CA GLU A 438 -3.73 31.51 -1.92
C GLU A 438 -3.60 30.06 -2.40
N GLU A 439 -4.61 29.52 -3.09
CA GLU A 439 -4.54 28.21 -3.75
C GLU A 439 -3.40 28.16 -4.78
N ARG A 440 -3.33 29.12 -5.72
CA ARG A 440 -2.22 29.21 -6.69
C ARG A 440 -0.86 29.30 -6.03
N LYS A 441 -0.73 30.09 -4.96
CA LYS A 441 0.51 30.22 -4.20
C LYS A 441 0.91 28.90 -3.53
N ARG A 442 -0.03 28.23 -2.84
CA ARG A 442 0.20 26.91 -2.21
C ARG A 442 0.55 25.85 -3.24
N ASP A 443 -0.06 25.88 -4.43
CA ASP A 443 0.25 24.92 -5.50
C ASP A 443 1.59 25.20 -6.19
N HIS A 444 1.98 26.47 -6.33
CA HIS A 444 3.32 26.85 -6.79
C HIS A 444 4.40 26.45 -5.77
N GLU A 445 4.14 26.58 -4.47
CA GLU A 445 5.03 26.10 -3.41
C GLU A 445 5.16 24.56 -3.42
N LYS A 446 4.06 23.81 -3.54
CA LYS A 446 4.07 22.35 -3.74
C LYS A 446 4.95 21.95 -4.94
N ARG A 447 4.85 22.68 -6.07
CA ARG A 447 5.65 22.45 -7.28
C ARG A 447 7.14 22.72 -7.02
N GLN A 448 7.50 23.88 -6.46
CA GLN A 448 8.89 24.20 -6.11
C GLN A 448 9.49 23.19 -5.12
N LYS A 449 8.74 22.75 -4.10
CA LYS A 449 9.20 21.73 -3.15
C LYS A 449 9.50 20.41 -3.86
N LYS A 450 8.60 19.95 -4.73
CA LYS A 450 8.76 18.72 -5.54
C LYS A 450 9.90 18.83 -6.57
N GLU A 451 10.20 20.04 -7.05
CA GLU A 451 11.34 20.30 -7.93
C GLU A 451 12.67 20.29 -7.17
N ARG A 452 12.75 20.96 -6.00
CA ARG A 452 13.92 20.89 -5.11
C ARG A 452 14.20 19.46 -4.64
N GLU A 453 13.16 18.70 -4.32
CA GLU A 453 13.24 17.28 -3.97
C GLU A 453 13.81 16.43 -5.13
N LYS A 454 13.30 16.63 -6.36
CA LYS A 454 13.85 16.00 -7.57
C LYS A 454 15.32 16.39 -7.84
N LEU A 455 15.69 17.64 -7.60
CA LEU A 455 17.07 18.12 -7.76
C LEU A 455 18.00 17.47 -6.72
N LEU A 456 17.55 17.37 -5.46
CA LEU A 456 18.28 16.70 -4.39
C LEU A 456 18.37 15.18 -4.59
N GLN A 457 17.36 14.57 -5.22
CA GLN A 457 17.36 13.17 -5.64
C GLN A 457 18.36 12.93 -6.76
N ARG A 458 18.33 13.74 -7.83
CA ARG A 458 19.34 13.71 -8.91
C ARG A 458 20.76 13.95 -8.40
N LYS A 459 20.96 14.87 -7.44
CA LYS A 459 22.27 15.10 -6.83
C LYS A 459 22.77 13.80 -6.18
N ARG A 460 21.97 13.17 -5.32
CA ARG A 460 22.32 11.90 -4.67
C ARG A 460 22.55 10.76 -5.67
N GLU A 461 21.81 10.72 -6.78
CA GLU A 461 22.04 9.77 -7.87
C GLU A 461 23.38 10.00 -8.57
N ILE A 462 23.75 11.27 -8.83
CA ILE A 462 25.04 11.65 -9.42
C ILE A 462 26.19 11.40 -8.42
N ASP A 463 26.04 11.79 -7.16
CA ASP A 463 27.01 11.54 -6.09
C ASP A 463 27.28 10.03 -5.97
N MET A 464 26.23 9.20 -5.99
CA MET A 464 26.33 7.74 -5.94
C MET A 464 26.98 7.12 -7.20
N MET A 465 26.82 7.73 -8.38
CA MET A 465 27.50 7.28 -9.60
C MET A 465 28.98 7.69 -9.66
N LEU A 466 29.34 8.83 -9.07
CA LEU A 466 30.71 9.36 -9.09
C LEU A 466 31.58 8.82 -7.96
N PHE A 467 31.02 8.64 -6.77
CA PHE A 467 31.75 8.30 -5.54
C PHE A 467 31.35 6.95 -4.93
N GLY A 468 30.37 6.27 -5.52
CA GLY A 468 29.82 5.01 -5.02
C GLY A 468 28.75 5.20 -3.93
N ALA A 469 28.24 4.09 -3.40
CA ALA A 469 27.35 4.12 -2.26
C ALA A 469 28.11 4.50 -0.97
N GLU A 470 27.48 5.29 -0.10
CA GLU A 470 28.02 5.57 1.24
C GLU A 470 28.26 4.27 2.01
N LEU A 471 29.44 4.15 2.64
CA LEU A 471 29.81 2.96 3.40
C LEU A 471 28.92 2.84 4.65
N PRO A 472 28.46 1.63 5.01
CA PRO A 472 27.79 1.38 6.28
C PRO A 472 28.62 1.78 7.50
N LEU A 473 27.95 2.17 8.59
CA LEU A 473 28.55 2.60 9.87
C LEU A 473 29.31 1.50 10.67
N ASP A 474 29.45 0.31 10.08
CA ASP A 474 30.23 -0.83 10.59
C ASP A 474 31.32 -1.28 9.57
N HIS A 475 31.54 -0.53 8.48
CA HIS A 475 32.42 -0.96 7.39
C HIS A 475 33.90 -0.78 7.77
N PRO A 476 34.78 -1.78 7.55
CA PRO A 476 36.18 -1.72 7.99
C PRO A 476 37.03 -0.62 7.33
N LEU A 477 36.54 0.01 6.25
CA LEU A 477 37.18 1.18 5.63
C LEU A 477 36.67 2.54 6.14
N GLN A 478 35.64 2.57 7.00
CA GLN A 478 35.07 3.82 7.51
C GLN A 478 36.11 4.75 8.19
N PRO A 479 37.05 4.27 9.03
CA PRO A 479 38.05 5.16 9.63
C PRO A 479 38.93 5.90 8.61
N TYR A 480 39.17 5.27 7.45
CA TYR A 480 39.89 5.90 6.34
C TYR A 480 39.00 6.94 5.62
N GLN A 481 37.72 6.64 5.40
CA GLN A 481 36.78 7.61 4.83
C GLN A 481 36.60 8.82 5.75
N GLU A 482 36.56 8.61 7.07
CA GLU A 482 36.50 9.68 8.07
C GLU A 482 37.78 10.52 8.08
N TYR A 483 38.95 9.89 7.98
CA TYR A 483 40.23 10.60 7.84
C TYR A 483 40.29 11.49 6.57
N TYR A 484 39.80 11.01 5.43
CA TYR A 484 39.78 11.82 4.19
C TYR A 484 38.66 12.88 4.18
N THR A 485 37.51 12.64 4.80
CA THR A 485 36.37 13.59 4.84
C THR A 485 36.36 14.51 6.08
N GLN A 486 37.34 14.41 6.99
CA GLN A 486 37.37 15.22 8.22
C GLN A 486 37.32 16.73 7.95
N ALA A 487 37.88 17.21 6.84
CA ALA A 487 37.85 18.61 6.42
C ALA A 487 36.44 19.12 6.11
N GLU A 488 35.56 18.26 5.58
CA GLU A 488 34.16 18.58 5.26
C GLU A 488 33.30 18.65 6.52
N ARG A 489 33.67 17.85 7.53
CA ARG A 489 32.93 17.67 8.79
C ARG A 489 33.40 18.60 9.91
N SER A 490 34.61 19.16 9.82
CA SER A 490 35.26 19.92 10.88
C SER A 490 36.13 21.05 10.34
N LEU A 491 35.71 22.30 10.55
CA LEU A 491 36.50 23.50 10.19
C LEU A 491 37.88 23.53 10.87
N PRO A 492 38.06 23.15 12.16
CA PRO A 492 39.39 22.98 12.75
C PRO A 492 40.26 21.96 12.01
N ALA A 493 39.70 20.84 11.52
CA ALA A 493 40.46 19.84 10.78
C ALA A 493 40.87 20.37 9.39
N LEU A 494 39.98 21.07 8.68
CA LEU A 494 40.31 21.77 7.43
C LEU A 494 41.45 22.78 7.63
N VAL A 495 41.40 23.58 8.70
CA VAL A 495 42.47 24.55 9.02
C VAL A 495 43.78 23.87 9.39
N GLN A 496 43.73 22.74 10.11
CA GLN A 496 44.94 21.99 10.47
C GLN A 496 45.57 21.34 9.24
N ILE A 497 44.79 20.60 8.43
CA ILE A 497 45.23 20.04 7.15
C ILE A 497 45.86 21.14 6.28
N ARG A 498 45.23 22.33 6.21
CA ARG A 498 45.79 23.44 5.42
C ARG A 498 47.16 23.88 5.92
N ARG A 499 47.36 23.99 7.24
CA ARG A 499 48.68 24.29 7.84
C ARG A 499 49.70 23.19 7.59
N ASP A 500 49.27 21.93 7.67
CA ASP A 500 50.12 20.75 7.44
C ASP A 500 50.56 20.64 5.98
N TRP A 501 49.83 21.25 5.03
CA TRP A 501 50.28 21.49 3.65
C TRP A 501 51.10 22.77 3.50
N ASP A 502 50.72 23.86 4.16
CA ASP A 502 51.41 25.16 4.07
C ASP A 502 52.85 25.10 4.60
N GLN A 503 53.19 24.18 5.51
CA GLN A 503 54.58 23.97 5.96
C GLN A 503 55.53 23.49 4.85
N PHE A 504 55.00 22.94 3.75
CA PHE A 504 55.78 22.51 2.58
C PHE A 504 55.84 23.60 1.48
N LEU A 505 55.22 24.77 1.69
CA LEU A 505 55.35 25.89 0.78
C LEU A 505 56.64 26.65 1.05
N VAL A 506 57.61 26.51 0.14
CA VAL A 506 58.85 27.28 0.13
C VAL A 506 58.73 28.54 -0.76
N PRO A 507 59.59 29.56 -0.56
CA PRO A 507 59.67 30.70 -1.47
C PRO A 507 59.93 30.30 -2.92
N VAL A 508 59.49 31.12 -3.88
CA VAL A 508 59.61 30.85 -5.33
C VAL A 508 61.07 30.63 -5.77
N ASP A 509 62.01 31.29 -5.11
CA ASP A 509 63.45 31.22 -5.39
C ASP A 509 64.18 30.11 -4.60
N HIS A 510 63.46 29.23 -3.89
CA HIS A 510 64.06 28.16 -3.08
C HIS A 510 64.52 26.99 -3.95
N PRO A 511 65.76 26.48 -3.78
CA PRO A 511 66.32 25.47 -4.69
C PRO A 511 65.55 24.13 -4.70
N ASP A 512 65.00 23.74 -3.55
CA ASP A 512 64.18 22.52 -3.42
C ASP A 512 62.68 22.76 -3.75
N GLY A 513 62.33 23.93 -4.27
CA GLY A 513 60.95 24.31 -4.56
C GLY A 513 60.46 23.81 -5.92
N SER A 514 59.44 22.95 -5.92
CA SER A 514 58.74 22.56 -7.14
C SER A 514 57.62 23.54 -7.48
N THR A 515 57.53 23.95 -8.75
CA THR A 515 56.40 24.74 -9.26
C THR A 515 55.20 23.83 -9.54
N ILE A 516 53.98 24.35 -9.35
CA ILE A 516 52.76 23.62 -9.70
C ILE A 516 52.75 23.34 -11.21
N PRO A 517 52.65 22.08 -11.67
CA PRO A 517 52.65 21.75 -13.09
C PRO A 517 51.51 22.44 -13.84
N GLN A 518 51.82 23.10 -14.96
CA GLN A 518 50.85 23.83 -15.78
C GLN A 518 50.01 22.92 -16.71
N GLY A 519 50.00 21.62 -16.48
CA GLY A 519 49.35 20.62 -17.31
C GLY A 519 49.18 19.29 -16.60
N TRP A 520 48.67 18.28 -17.31
CA TRP A 520 48.42 16.95 -16.77
C TRP A 520 49.72 16.28 -16.32
N VAL A 521 49.83 15.99 -15.03
CA VAL A 521 50.85 15.10 -14.49
C VAL A 521 50.45 13.68 -14.86
N LEU A 522 51.19 13.08 -15.79
CA LEU A 522 51.12 11.64 -16.03
C LEU A 522 51.78 10.91 -14.84
N PRO A 523 51.23 9.80 -14.35
CA PRO A 523 51.89 9.00 -13.33
C PRO A 523 53.21 8.44 -13.87
N GLU A 524 54.19 8.27 -12.99
CA GLU A 524 55.43 7.56 -13.32
C GLU A 524 55.12 6.12 -13.75
N PRO A 525 55.94 5.51 -14.64
CA PRO A 525 55.79 4.10 -14.98
C PRO A 525 55.86 3.23 -13.71
N PRO A 526 55.11 2.11 -13.66
CA PRO A 526 55.05 1.27 -12.47
C PRO A 526 56.45 0.78 -12.07
N ALA A 527 56.80 0.99 -10.79
CA ALA A 527 58.14 0.77 -10.26
C ALA A 527 58.57 -0.72 -10.18
N ASP A 528 57.66 -1.65 -10.44
CA ASP A 528 57.88 -3.10 -10.50
C ASP A 528 56.78 -3.75 -11.37
N ASP A 529 57.10 -4.86 -12.04
CA ASP A 529 56.19 -5.57 -12.96
C ASP A 529 54.90 -6.02 -12.25
N VAL A 530 55.00 -6.33 -10.94
CA VAL A 530 53.85 -6.69 -10.09
C VAL A 530 52.81 -5.57 -10.00
N TRP A 531 53.25 -4.30 -10.05
CA TRP A 531 52.35 -3.14 -10.09
C TRP A 531 51.87 -2.81 -11.50
N ALA A 532 52.65 -3.14 -12.54
CA ALA A 532 52.21 -2.99 -13.94
C ALA A 532 50.95 -3.83 -14.22
N ILE A 533 50.92 -5.08 -13.75
CA ILE A 533 49.79 -6.00 -13.87
C ILE A 533 48.49 -5.45 -13.21
N ALA A 534 48.61 -4.54 -12.24
CA ALA A 534 47.45 -3.89 -11.61
C ALA A 534 46.86 -2.74 -12.45
N LEU A 535 47.63 -2.20 -13.41
CA LEU A 535 47.25 -1.11 -14.32
C LEU A 535 46.79 -1.63 -15.70
N GLU A 536 47.12 -2.87 -16.07
CA GLU A 536 46.62 -3.53 -17.29
C GLU A 536 45.16 -4.01 -17.13
N LYS A 537 44.18 -3.14 -17.42
CA LYS A 537 42.76 -3.47 -17.57
C LYS A 537 42.04 -2.66 -18.64
#